data_AF-A0A916XZB0-F1
#
_entry.id   AF-A0A916XZB0-F1
#
_cell.length_a   1.000
_cell.length_b   1.000
_cell.length_c   1.000
_cell.angle_alpha   90.00
_cell.angle_beta   90.00
_cell.angle_gamma   90.00
#
_symmetry.space_group_name_H-M   'P 1'
#
loop_
_entity.id
_entity.type
_entity.pdbx_description
1 polymer ?
#
loop_
_entity_poly.entity_id
_entity_poly.type
_entity_poly.pdbx_seq_one_letter_code
_entity_poly.pdbx_strand_id
1 'polypeptide(L)'
;MALYATGGTADHLRAHAIEAHEIATLTGHPAMLDGRVKALHPAVFAGLLAREGDDRELAGHGYSPIDFLIASIAPAAGTALADMDIGGPAMIRAAIKNAGRVVVATDPEDYAPIIAALGKGRIGAALRRRLAHRALERLIEADTALLRRVAGRAD
;
A
#
# COMPACT_ATOMS: atom_id res chain seq x y z
N MET A 1 13.20 -9.85 -8.06
CA MET A 1 12.21 -8.80 -7.70
C MET A 1 10.85 -9.45 -7.80
N ALA A 2 10.08 -9.48 -6.71
CA ALA A 2 8.75 -10.10 -6.70
C ALA A 2 7.69 -9.02 -6.63
N LEU A 3 6.61 -9.18 -7.40
CA LEU A 3 5.47 -8.27 -7.39
C LEU A 3 4.29 -8.99 -6.73
N TYR A 4 3.70 -8.35 -5.72
CA TYR A 4 2.50 -8.85 -5.06
C TYR A 4 1.37 -7.85 -5.25
N ALA A 5 0.19 -8.35 -5.60
CA ALA A 5 -0.97 -7.50 -5.87
C ALA A 5 -2.26 -8.15 -5.34
N THR A 6 -3.29 -7.32 -5.09
CA THR A 6 -4.64 -7.83 -4.82
C THR A 6 -5.33 -8.23 -6.13
N GLY A 7 -6.22 -9.23 -6.08
CA GLY A 7 -6.93 -9.83 -7.22
C GLY A 7 -7.09 -8.96 -8.47
N GLY A 8 -7.94 -7.92 -8.45
CA GLY A 8 -8.17 -7.10 -9.64
C GLY A 8 -6.92 -6.41 -10.22
N THR A 9 -5.96 -6.04 -9.36
CA THR A 9 -4.67 -5.50 -9.81
C THR A 9 -3.76 -6.60 -10.36
N ALA A 10 -3.73 -7.78 -9.72
CA ALA A 10 -2.95 -8.92 -10.20
C ALA A 10 -3.44 -9.40 -11.56
N ASP A 11 -4.77 -9.47 -11.76
CA ASP A 11 -5.39 -9.82 -13.03
C ASP A 11 -5.06 -8.80 -14.13
N HIS A 12 -5.14 -7.51 -13.80
CA HIS A 12 -4.78 -6.44 -14.74
C HIS A 12 -3.31 -6.54 -15.16
N LEU A 13 -2.40 -6.83 -14.23
CA LEU A 13 -0.96 -6.99 -14.51
C LEU A 13 -0.70 -8.22 -15.40
N ARG A 14 -1.31 -9.36 -15.07
CA ARG A 14 -1.19 -10.59 -15.87
C ARG A 14 -1.74 -10.43 -17.28
N ALA A 15 -2.85 -9.69 -17.44
CA ALA A 15 -3.40 -9.36 -18.76
C ALA A 15 -2.43 -8.56 -19.64
N HIS A 16 -1.46 -7.86 -19.04
CA HIS A 16 -0.38 -7.15 -19.72
C HIS A 16 0.96 -7.91 -19.69
N ALA A 17 0.93 -9.22 -19.46
CA ALA A 17 2.10 -10.09 -19.38
C ALA A 17 3.13 -9.69 -18.30
N ILE A 18 2.68 -9.02 -17.24
CA ILE A 18 3.50 -8.70 -16.07
C ILE A 18 3.26 -9.78 -15.00
N GLU A 19 4.32 -10.48 -14.60
CA GLU A 19 4.25 -11.49 -13.55
C GLU A 19 3.92 -10.84 -12.20
N ALA A 20 2.81 -11.27 -11.61
CA ALA A 20 2.31 -10.79 -10.32
C ALA A 20 1.78 -11.95 -9.49
N HIS A 21 2.25 -12.07 -8.26
CA HIS A 21 1.72 -13.00 -7.27
C HIS A 21 0.51 -12.38 -6.56
N GLU A 22 -0.45 -13.21 -6.18
CA GLU A 22 -1.52 -12.77 -5.30
C GLU A 22 -0.95 -12.41 -3.93
N ILE A 23 -1.52 -11.40 -3.29
CA ILE A 23 -1.16 -11.06 -1.91
C ILE A 23 -1.41 -12.24 -0.95
N ALA A 24 -2.35 -13.13 -1.28
CA ALA A 24 -2.60 -14.37 -0.53
C ALA A 24 -1.38 -15.30 -0.49
N THR A 25 -0.53 -15.26 -1.52
CA THR A 25 0.74 -16.02 -1.54
C THR A 25 1.73 -15.46 -0.53
N LEU A 26 1.75 -14.14 -0.34
CA LEU A 26 2.59 -13.48 0.66
C LEU A 26 2.11 -13.74 2.09
N THR A 27 0.80 -13.80 2.30
CA THR A 27 0.20 -13.95 3.64
C THR A 27 -0.02 -15.40 4.05
N GLY A 28 -0.05 -16.35 3.10
CA GLY A 28 -0.50 -17.72 3.33
C GLY A 28 -1.99 -17.83 3.67
N HIS A 29 -2.76 -16.74 3.56
CA HIS A 29 -4.17 -16.68 3.95
C HIS A 29 -5.04 -16.21 2.77
N PRO A 30 -6.16 -16.90 2.48
CA PRO A 30 -7.11 -16.42 1.49
C PRO A 30 -7.79 -15.13 1.96
N ALA A 31 -8.34 -14.37 1.02
CA ALA A 31 -9.17 -13.23 1.36
C ALA A 31 -10.42 -13.68 2.15
N MET A 32 -10.78 -12.93 3.20
CA MET A 32 -11.94 -13.22 4.04
C MET A 32 -12.95 -12.06 4.02
N LEU A 33 -14.20 -12.36 4.37
CA LEU A 33 -15.28 -11.39 4.56
C LEU A 33 -15.49 -10.52 3.32
N ASP A 34 -15.70 -11.15 2.16
CA ASP A 34 -15.86 -10.49 0.85
C ASP A 34 -14.71 -9.52 0.50
N GLY A 35 -13.49 -9.89 0.87
CA GLY A 35 -12.29 -9.11 0.58
C GLY A 35 -11.99 -7.98 1.57
N ARG A 36 -12.79 -7.82 2.63
CA ARG A 36 -12.53 -6.86 3.73
C ARG A 36 -11.22 -7.14 4.45
N VAL A 37 -10.84 -8.41 4.54
CA VAL A 37 -9.59 -8.85 5.19
C VAL A 37 -8.76 -9.61 4.17
N LYS A 38 -7.95 -8.85 3.41
CA LYS A 38 -7.03 -9.39 2.39
C LYS A 38 -5.56 -9.08 2.70
N ALA A 39 -5.28 -7.86 3.15
CA ALA A 39 -3.92 -7.37 3.39
C ALA A 39 -3.62 -7.08 4.86
N LEU A 40 -4.61 -7.28 5.74
CA LEU A 40 -4.48 -7.02 7.18
C LEU A 40 -3.75 -8.17 7.89
N HIS A 41 -2.46 -8.37 7.56
CA HIS A 41 -1.68 -9.52 8.00
C HIS A 41 -0.25 -9.13 8.41
N PRO A 42 0.36 -9.80 9.42
CA PRO A 42 1.73 -9.53 9.84
C PRO A 42 2.75 -9.61 8.70
N ALA A 43 2.63 -10.56 7.77
CA ALA A 43 3.53 -10.66 6.62
C ALA A 43 3.62 -9.35 5.80
N VAL A 44 2.50 -8.63 5.65
CA VAL A 44 2.44 -7.37 4.93
C VAL A 44 3.00 -6.23 5.79
N PHE A 45 2.49 -6.09 7.02
CA PHE A 45 2.87 -4.97 7.88
C PHE A 45 4.30 -5.07 8.41
N ALA A 46 4.77 -6.26 8.77
CA ALA A 46 6.15 -6.49 9.15
C ALA A 46 7.08 -6.22 7.97
N GLY A 47 6.72 -6.66 6.75
CA GLY A 47 7.49 -6.33 5.54
C GLY A 47 7.57 -4.83 5.26
N LEU A 48 6.49 -4.07 5.50
CA LEU A 48 6.48 -2.61 5.37
C LEU A 48 7.21 -1.89 6.50
N LEU A 49 7.14 -2.39 7.73
CA LEU A 49 7.63 -1.69 8.94
C LEU A 49 9.03 -2.12 9.40
N ALA A 50 9.55 -3.23 8.88
CA ALA A 50 10.90 -3.68 9.19
C ALA A 50 11.94 -2.60 8.87
N ARG A 51 12.88 -2.42 9.79
CA ARG A 51 14.02 -1.53 9.66
C ARG A 51 15.21 -2.32 9.09
N GLU A 52 16.25 -1.60 8.70
CA GLU A 52 17.53 -2.23 8.38
C GLU A 52 18.01 -3.07 9.58
N GLY A 53 18.34 -4.34 9.34
CA GLY A 53 18.76 -5.29 10.37
C GLY A 53 17.67 -6.20 10.92
N ASP A 54 16.38 -5.93 10.67
CA ASP A 54 15.26 -6.79 11.11
C ASP A 54 15.08 -8.03 10.18
N ASP A 55 15.93 -8.21 9.16
CA ASP A 55 15.80 -9.26 8.12
C ASP A 55 15.77 -10.69 8.71
N ARG A 56 16.55 -10.94 9.76
CA ARG A 56 16.58 -12.26 10.42
C ARG A 56 15.28 -12.56 11.14
N GLU A 57 14.66 -11.55 11.74
CA GLU A 57 13.38 -11.70 12.42
C GLU A 57 12.26 -11.97 11.41
N LEU A 58 12.23 -11.22 10.30
CA LEU A 58 11.31 -11.48 9.20
C LEU A 58 11.46 -12.90 8.66
N ALA A 59 12.69 -13.32 8.35
CA ALA A 59 12.97 -14.64 7.82
C ALA A 59 12.55 -15.76 8.78
N GLY A 60 12.71 -15.56 10.09
CA GLY A 60 12.24 -16.50 11.12
C GLY A 60 10.73 -16.75 11.11
N HIS A 61 9.95 -15.80 10.59
CA HIS A 61 8.50 -15.93 10.40
C HIS A 61 8.09 -16.27 8.96
N GLY A 62 9.06 -16.48 8.05
CA GLY A 62 8.78 -16.69 6.62
C GLY A 62 8.33 -15.42 5.90
N TYR A 63 8.64 -14.24 6.45
CA TYR A 63 8.30 -12.94 5.87
C TYR A 63 9.48 -12.34 5.11
N SER A 64 9.20 -11.34 4.27
CA SER A 64 10.21 -10.61 3.49
C SER A 64 9.97 -9.11 3.57
N PRO A 65 11.03 -8.30 3.48
CA PRO A 65 10.88 -6.85 3.43
C PRO A 65 10.13 -6.42 2.16
N ILE A 66 9.36 -5.35 2.27
CA ILE A 66 8.62 -4.72 1.17
C ILE A 66 9.23 -3.34 0.94
N ASP A 67 9.83 -3.12 -0.22
CA ASP A 67 10.53 -1.86 -0.54
C ASP A 67 9.62 -0.82 -1.21
N PHE A 68 8.56 -1.28 -1.88
CA PHE A 68 7.62 -0.44 -2.60
C PHE A 68 6.18 -0.77 -2.18
N LEU A 69 5.41 0.27 -1.87
CA LEU A 69 3.96 0.19 -1.76
C LEU A 69 3.34 1.11 -2.82
N ILE A 70 2.69 0.50 -3.81
CA ILE A 70 1.92 1.21 -4.83
C ILE A 70 0.45 0.97 -4.53
N ALA A 71 -0.25 1.97 -4.00
CA ALA A 71 -1.62 1.81 -3.54
C ALA A 71 -2.42 3.10 -3.79
N SER A 72 -3.37 3.06 -4.70
CA SER A 72 -4.29 4.17 -4.92
C SER A 72 -5.28 4.30 -3.77
N ILE A 73 -5.57 5.54 -3.38
CA ILE A 73 -6.62 5.84 -2.43
C ILE A 73 -7.92 5.95 -3.21
N ALA A 74 -8.76 4.91 -3.14
CA ALA A 74 -10.04 4.93 -3.81
C ALA A 74 -10.87 6.10 -3.23
N PRO A 75 -11.46 6.96 -4.06
CA PRO A 75 -12.47 7.90 -3.57
C PRO A 75 -13.57 7.06 -2.92
N ALA A 76 -14.00 7.41 -1.71
CA ALA A 76 -15.01 6.62 -1.00
C ALA A 76 -16.20 6.36 -1.95
N ALA A 77 -16.40 5.10 -2.33
CA ALA A 77 -17.28 4.72 -3.44
C ALA A 77 -18.77 4.85 -3.07
N GLY A 78 -19.06 5.17 -1.81
CA GLY A 78 -20.40 5.35 -1.28
C GLY A 78 -20.42 6.31 -0.11
N THR A 79 -21.63 6.53 0.41
CA THR A 79 -21.87 7.28 1.65
C THR A 79 -22.05 6.35 2.86
N ALA A 80 -21.93 5.03 2.68
CA ALA A 80 -22.08 4.05 3.76
C ALA A 80 -20.76 3.78 4.49
N LEU A 81 -20.82 3.73 5.82
CA LEU A 81 -19.68 3.33 6.66
C LEU A 81 -19.15 1.93 6.30
N ALA A 82 -20.01 1.06 5.78
CA ALA A 82 -19.66 -0.28 5.37
C ALA A 82 -18.69 -0.34 4.18
N ASP A 83 -18.57 0.73 3.40
CA ASP A 83 -17.70 0.84 2.22
C ASP A 83 -16.31 1.40 2.56
N MET A 84 -16.05 1.70 3.84
CA MET A 84 -14.78 2.26 4.28
C MET A 84 -13.64 1.28 4.04
N ASP A 85 -12.63 1.71 3.28
CA ASP A 85 -11.40 0.94 3.11
C ASP A 85 -10.56 1.03 4.38
N ILE A 86 -10.24 -0.12 4.97
CA ILE A 86 -9.38 -0.24 6.14
C ILE A 86 -7.95 -0.61 5.73
N GLY A 87 -7.82 -1.54 4.79
CA GLY A 87 -6.54 -2.13 4.42
C GLY A 87 -5.62 -1.16 3.69
N GLY A 88 -6.16 -0.44 2.69
CA GLY A 88 -5.41 0.54 1.91
C GLY A 88 -4.78 1.63 2.78
N PRO A 89 -5.58 2.41 3.52
CA PRO A 89 -5.07 3.43 4.44
C PRO A 89 -4.09 2.91 5.49
N ALA A 90 -4.33 1.71 6.05
CA ALA A 90 -3.42 1.11 7.03
C ALA A 90 -2.04 0.81 6.41
N MET A 91 -1.99 0.20 5.21
CA MET A 91 -0.73 -0.06 4.52
C MET A 91 0.00 1.23 4.15
N ILE A 92 -0.72 2.23 3.63
CA ILE A 92 -0.15 3.54 3.26
C ILE A 92 0.48 4.20 4.50
N ARG A 93 -0.22 4.18 5.65
CA ARG A 93 0.33 4.69 6.92
C ARG A 93 1.58 3.94 7.36
N ALA A 94 1.62 2.61 7.20
CA ALA A 94 2.80 1.82 7.51
C ALA A 94 4.00 2.20 6.63
N ALA A 95 3.79 2.37 5.32
CA ALA A 95 4.83 2.80 4.39
C ALA A 95 5.32 4.24 4.69
N ILE A 96 4.40 5.16 5.01
CA ILE A 96 4.75 6.54 5.44
C ILE A 96 5.63 6.50 6.70
N LYS A 97 5.22 5.73 7.72
CA LYS A 97 5.99 5.58 8.97
C LYS A 97 7.41 5.11 8.71
N ASN A 98 7.61 4.25 7.69
CA ASN A 98 8.91 3.70 7.33
C ASN A 98 9.50 4.29 6.05
N ALA A 99 9.19 5.54 5.72
CA ALA A 99 9.70 6.23 4.52
C ALA A 99 11.24 6.43 4.50
N GLY A 100 11.93 6.09 5.59
CA GLY A 100 13.39 5.94 5.59
C GLY A 100 13.86 4.86 4.59
N ARG A 101 13.08 3.78 4.47
CA ARG A 101 13.34 2.62 3.60
C ARG A 101 12.32 2.48 2.48
N VAL A 102 11.02 2.51 2.82
CA VAL A 102 9.93 2.20 1.90
C VAL A 102 9.61 3.38 0.97
N VAL A 103 9.37 3.06 -0.30
CA VAL A 103 8.86 3.99 -1.31
C VAL A 103 7.35 3.80 -1.40
N VAL A 104 6.57 4.83 -1.09
CA VAL A 104 5.11 4.82 -1.25
C VAL A 104 4.71 5.63 -2.48
N ALA A 105 3.76 5.14 -3.27
CA ALA A 105 3.12 5.90 -4.34
C ALA A 105 1.60 5.73 -4.23
N THR A 106 0.89 6.85 -4.17
CA THR A 106 -0.57 6.87 -4.02
C THR A 106 -1.30 7.44 -5.22
N ASP A 107 -0.55 8.05 -6.15
CA ASP A 107 -1.08 8.69 -7.35
C ASP A 107 -0.22 8.31 -8.58
N PRO A 108 -0.81 8.13 -9.78
CA PRO A 108 -0.04 7.93 -11.01
C PRO A 108 1.03 9.00 -11.27
N GLU A 109 0.83 10.24 -10.84
CA GLU A 109 1.82 11.31 -10.98
C GLU A 109 3.12 11.05 -10.19
N ASP A 110 3.07 10.17 -9.19
CA ASP A 110 4.25 9.77 -8.41
C ASP A 110 5.16 8.81 -9.19
N TYR A 111 4.69 8.19 -10.28
CA TYR A 111 5.46 7.17 -10.99
C TYR A 111 6.65 7.74 -11.75
N ALA A 112 6.45 8.85 -12.48
CA ALA A 112 7.52 9.48 -13.26
C ALA A 112 8.79 9.80 -12.43
N PRO A 113 8.70 10.47 -11.25
CA PRO A 113 9.88 10.73 -10.42
C PRO A 113 10.49 9.45 -9.82
N ILE A 114 9.69 8.43 -9.51
CA ILE A 114 10.19 7.13 -9.04
C ILE A 114 11.01 6.44 -10.14
N ILE A 115 10.44 6.32 -11.34
CA ILE A 115 11.09 5.70 -12.51
C ILE A 115 12.39 6.44 -12.86
N ALA A 116 12.36 7.77 -12.87
CA ALA A 116 13.55 8.57 -13.13
C ALA A 116 14.66 8.38 -12.08
N ALA A 117 14.30 8.18 -10.80
CA ALA A 117 15.26 7.88 -9.74
C ALA A 117 15.80 6.45 -9.84
N LEU A 118 14.96 5.48 -10.17
CA LEU A 118 15.36 4.10 -10.44
C LEU A 118 16.35 4.00 -11.61
N GLY A 119 16.15 4.78 -12.69
CA GLY A 119 17.09 4.87 -13.80
C GLY A 119 18.47 5.42 -13.41
N LYS A 120 18.60 6.08 -12.26
CA LYS A 120 19.86 6.55 -11.67
C LYS A 120 20.43 5.57 -10.64
N GLY A 121 19.83 4.39 -10.49
CA GLY A 121 20.28 3.32 -9.59
C GLY A 121 19.88 3.47 -8.13
N ARG A 122 19.24 4.59 -7.72
CA ARG A 122 18.79 4.76 -6.33
C ARG A 122 17.65 5.77 -6.18
N ILE A 123 16.73 5.46 -5.28
CA ILE A 123 15.76 6.43 -4.77
C ILE A 123 16.37 7.12 -3.55
N GLY A 124 16.51 8.45 -3.63
CA GLY A 124 17.06 9.24 -2.53
C GLY A 124 16.05 9.43 -1.38
N ALA A 125 16.57 9.62 -0.17
CA ALA A 125 15.75 9.88 1.02
C ALA A 125 14.83 11.11 0.86
N ALA A 126 15.27 12.14 0.13
CA ALA A 126 14.45 13.31 -0.18
C ALA A 126 13.20 12.96 -1.00
N LEU A 127 13.33 12.08 -2.00
CA LEU A 127 12.19 11.63 -2.81
C LEU A 127 11.24 10.77 -1.97
N ARG A 128 11.75 9.82 -1.17
CA ARG A 128 10.90 9.02 -0.26
C ARG A 128 10.11 9.90 0.71
N ARG A 129 10.75 10.89 1.35
CA ARG A 129 10.06 11.83 2.24
C ARG A 129 8.98 12.63 1.53
N ARG A 130 9.26 13.12 0.31
CA ARG A 130 8.28 13.86 -0.49
C ARG A 130 7.07 13.00 -0.83
N LEU A 131 7.30 11.75 -1.25
CA LEU A 131 6.24 10.80 -1.57
C LEU A 131 5.40 10.44 -0.32
N ALA A 132 6.05 10.24 0.83
CA ALA A 132 5.36 9.99 2.09
C ALA A 132 4.49 11.18 2.53
N HIS A 133 4.98 12.42 2.33
CA HIS A 133 4.19 13.61 2.59
C HIS A 133 2.93 13.65 1.72
N ARG A 134 3.08 13.45 0.40
CA ARG A 134 1.94 13.37 -0.53
C ARG A 134 0.96 12.30 -0.13
N ALA A 135 1.45 11.09 0.18
CA ALA A 135 0.59 10.00 0.61
C ALA A 135 -0.21 10.35 1.87
N LEU A 136 0.38 11.07 2.82
CA LEU A 136 -0.32 11.55 4.01
C LEU A 136 -1.38 12.62 3.67
N GLU A 137 -1.05 13.59 2.81
CA GLU A 137 -1.99 14.60 2.32
C GLU A 137 -3.22 13.93 1.68
N ARG A 138 -3.00 12.96 0.80
CA ARG A 138 -4.07 12.23 0.12
C ARG A 138 -4.94 11.42 1.09
N LEU A 139 -4.35 10.82 2.13
CA LEU A 139 -5.12 10.15 3.18
C LEU A 139 -6.00 11.15 3.95
N ILE A 140 -5.45 12.30 4.33
CA ILE A 140 -6.22 13.35 5.03
C ILE A 140 -7.36 13.86 4.16
N GLU A 141 -7.10 14.09 2.87
CA GLU A 141 -8.14 14.49 1.90
C GLU A 141 -9.25 13.45 1.81
N ALA A 142 -8.90 12.16 1.72
CA ALA A 142 -9.85 11.07 1.64
C ALA A 142 -10.69 10.92 2.91
N ASP A 143 -10.06 10.95 4.09
CA ASP A 143 -10.75 10.88 5.39
C ASP A 143 -11.65 12.10 5.60
N THR A 144 -11.21 13.30 5.18
CA THR A 144 -12.02 14.53 5.23
C THR A 144 -13.24 14.43 4.30
N ALA A 145 -13.05 13.92 3.09
CA ALA A 145 -14.15 13.69 2.15
C ALA A 145 -15.14 12.66 2.67
N LEU A 146 -14.64 11.58 3.28
CA LEU A 146 -15.45 10.54 3.93
C LEU A 146 -16.26 11.12 5.09
N LEU A 147 -15.61 11.89 5.99
CA LEU A 147 -16.28 12.57 7.09
C LEU A 147 -17.45 13.43 6.60
N ARG A 148 -17.24 14.27 5.58
CA ARG A 148 -18.30 15.11 5.00
C ARG A 148 -19.47 14.30 4.46
N ARG A 149 -19.19 13.17 3.82
CA ARG A 149 -20.21 12.28 3.22
C ARG A 149 -21.02 11.55 4.29
N VAL A 150 -20.37 11.08 5.34
CA VAL A 150 -21.03 10.38 6.45
C VAL A 150 -21.80 11.37 7.34
N ALA A 151 -21.25 12.56 7.63
CA ALA A 151 -21.94 13.58 8.42
C ALA A 151 -23.18 14.16 7.73
N GLY A 152 -23.24 14.13 6.39
CA GLY A 152 -24.45 14.44 5.62
C GLY A 152 -25.58 13.41 5.79
N ARG A 153 -25.30 12.26 6.39
CA ARG A 153 -26.29 11.32 6.94
C ARG A 153 -26.44 11.62 8.43
N ALA A 154 -27.15 12.70 8.74
CA ALA A 154 -27.88 12.70 9.99
C ALA A 154 -28.96 11.64 9.83
N ASP A 155 -28.81 10.51 10.54
CA ASP A 155 -29.95 9.64 10.83
C ASP A 155 -31.00 10.45 11.61
#